data_AF-A0A950NEV9-F1
#
_entry.id   AF-A0A950NEV9-F1
#
_cell.length_a   1.000
_cell.length_b   1.000
_cell.length_c   1.000
_cell.angle_alpha   90.00
_cell.angle_beta   90.00
_cell.angle_gamma   90.00
#
_symmetry.space_group_name_H-M   'P 1'
#
loop_
_entity.id
_entity.type
_entity.pdbx_description
1 polymer ?
#
loop_
_entity_poly.entity_id
_entity_poly.type
_entity_poly.pdbx_seq_one_letter_code
_entity_poly.pdbx_strand_id
1 'polypeptide(L)'
;MSPALKWIFTLSLVLNLLLAGIIAGQAGRCLFTHSPYRHQREALETLPEDKRQLLKDALNQAERDTGELHEQLSDAGKQASRMLEAEQFDKDAYLAQARHMQALRLQIMRRMSEAVAEVAAQLTPQERAALVRMLHRPPERPLSERLFGRQPPRPPEER
;
A
#
# COMPACT_ATOMS: atom_id res chain seq x y z
N MET A 1 -40.47 -4.46 -17.95
CA MET A 1 -39.14 -4.83 -17.43
C MET A 1 -39.20 -6.24 -16.89
N SER A 2 -38.59 -7.20 -17.58
CA SER A 2 -38.64 -8.62 -17.19
C SER A 2 -37.98 -8.81 -15.81
N PRO A 3 -38.54 -9.65 -14.94
CA PRO A 3 -38.00 -9.87 -13.59
C PRO A 3 -36.54 -10.36 -13.63
N ALA A 4 -36.17 -11.13 -14.67
CA ALA A 4 -34.80 -11.57 -14.90
C ALA A 4 -33.81 -10.41 -15.12
N LEU A 5 -34.20 -9.37 -15.86
CA LEU A 5 -33.33 -8.22 -16.13
C LEU A 5 -33.10 -7.38 -14.86
N LYS A 6 -34.14 -7.26 -14.01
CA LYS A 6 -34.03 -6.61 -12.70
C LYS A 6 -33.08 -7.39 -11.78
N TRP A 7 -33.17 -8.71 -11.75
CA TRP A 7 -32.29 -9.56 -10.94
C TRP A 7 -30.83 -9.48 -11.37
N ILE A 8 -30.54 -9.47 -12.68
CA ILE A 8 -29.17 -9.32 -13.19
C ILE A 8 -28.60 -7.95 -12.82
N PHE A 9 -29.40 -6.89 -12.92
CA PHE A 9 -28.97 -5.54 -12.56
C PHE A 9 -28.71 -5.39 -11.07
N THR A 10 -29.61 -5.91 -10.23
CA THR A 10 -29.44 -5.91 -8.78
C THR A 10 -28.23 -6.73 -8.36
N LEU A 11 -28.02 -7.90 -8.98
CA LEU A 11 -26.86 -8.75 -8.69
C LEU A 11 -25.54 -8.08 -9.09
N SER A 12 -25.49 -7.43 -10.25
CA SER A 12 -24.33 -6.65 -10.70
C SER A 12 -24.05 -5.47 -9.78
N LEU A 13 -25.09 -4.74 -9.36
CA LEU A 13 -24.97 -3.60 -8.47
C LEU A 13 -24.44 -4.02 -7.08
N VAL A 14 -25.01 -5.09 -6.51
CA VAL A 14 -24.54 -5.64 -5.23
C VAL A 14 -23.09 -6.11 -5.34
N LEU A 15 -22.71 -6.76 -6.44
CA LEU A 15 -21.34 -7.24 -6.65
C LEU A 15 -20.34 -6.09 -6.75
N ASN A 16 -20.70 -5.00 -7.44
CA ASN A 16 -19.87 -3.80 -7.53
C ASN A 16 -19.75 -3.06 -6.19
N LEU A 17 -20.84 -2.94 -5.42
CA LEU A 17 -20.81 -2.40 -4.05
C LEU A 17 -19.95 -3.24 -3.10
N LEU A 18 -19.98 -4.57 -3.25
CA LEU A 18 -19.15 -5.50 -2.48
C LEU A 18 -17.67 -5.33 -2.85
N LEU A 19 -17.38 -5.17 -4.14
CA LEU A 19 -16.02 -4.92 -4.65
C LEU A 19 -15.48 -3.56 -4.16
N ALA A 20 -16.30 -2.51 -4.23
CA ALA A 20 -15.99 -1.18 -3.71
C ALA A 20 -15.75 -1.21 -2.19
N GLY A 21 -16.57 -1.95 -1.43
CA GLY A 21 -16.40 -2.15 0.00
C GLY A 21 -15.11 -2.90 0.35
N ILE A 22 -14.69 -3.88 -0.45
CA ILE A 22 -13.42 -4.61 -0.27
C ILE A 22 -12.23 -3.69 -0.58
N ILE A 23 -12.29 -2.90 -1.65
CA ILE A 23 -11.22 -1.98 -2.04
C ILE A 23 -11.09 -0.83 -1.03
N ALA A 24 -12.20 -0.24 -0.61
CA ALA A 24 -12.24 0.79 0.44
C ALA A 24 -11.76 0.24 1.80
N GLY A 25 -12.18 -0.98 2.16
CA GLY A 25 -11.73 -1.67 3.36
C GLY A 25 -10.23 -2.02 3.34
N GLN A 26 -9.66 -2.29 2.16
CA GLN A 26 -8.21 -2.50 2.00
C GLN A 26 -7.40 -1.21 2.00
N ALA A 27 -7.92 -0.12 1.40
CA ALA A 27 -7.28 1.19 1.45
C ALA A 27 -7.25 1.76 2.89
N GLY A 28 -8.33 1.58 3.65
CA GLY A 28 -8.39 1.96 5.07
C GLY A 28 -7.47 1.13 5.97
N ARG A 29 -7.27 -0.17 5.67
CA ARG A 29 -6.35 -1.03 6.44
C ARG A 29 -4.88 -0.86 6.07
N CYS A 30 -4.57 -0.51 4.82
CA CYS A 30 -3.21 -0.20 4.37
C CYS A 30 -2.68 1.11 4.97
N LEU A 31 -3.57 2.07 5.24
CA LEU A 31 -3.21 3.33 5.91
C LEU A 31 -3.29 3.26 7.44
N PHE A 32 -4.12 2.37 8.04
CA PHE A 32 -4.36 2.44 9.49
C PHE A 32 -4.33 1.15 10.33
N THR A 33 -4.22 -0.08 9.81
CA THR A 33 -4.21 -1.26 10.72
C THR A 33 -3.51 -2.52 10.18
N HIS A 34 -2.20 -2.60 10.40
CA HIS A 34 -1.60 -3.77 11.07
C HIS A 34 -0.26 -3.37 11.67
N SER A 35 -0.19 -3.31 13.01
CA SER A 35 1.01 -3.00 13.79
C SER A 35 2.17 -3.94 13.44
N PRO A 36 3.22 -3.48 12.74
CA PRO A 36 4.45 -4.24 12.51
C PRO A 36 5.51 -3.95 13.59
N TYR A 37 5.10 -3.29 14.68
CA TYR A 37 6.00 -2.67 15.66
C TYR A 37 6.83 -3.67 16.47
N ARG A 38 6.53 -4.98 16.44
CA ARG A 38 7.24 -5.97 17.28
C ARG A 38 8.65 -6.28 16.76
N HIS A 39 8.82 -6.45 15.45
CA HIS A 39 10.15 -6.67 14.84
C HIS A 39 10.94 -5.37 14.68
N GLN A 40 10.26 -4.24 14.52
CA GLN A 40 10.94 -2.94 14.48
C GLN A 40 11.52 -2.54 15.84
N ARG A 41 10.85 -2.85 16.97
CA ARG A 41 11.36 -2.54 18.32
C ARG A 41 12.69 -3.23 18.64
N GLU A 42 12.83 -4.52 18.36
CA GLU A 42 14.09 -5.24 18.61
C GLU A 42 15.25 -4.72 17.73
N ALA A 43 14.96 -4.32 16.48
CA ALA A 43 15.96 -3.71 15.61
C ALA A 43 16.31 -2.27 16.04
N LEU A 44 15.34 -1.51 16.56
CA LEU A 44 15.56 -0.15 17.08
C LEU A 44 16.56 -0.15 18.25
N GLU A 45 16.53 -1.17 19.12
CA GLU A 45 17.46 -1.32 20.25
C GLU A 45 18.93 -1.49 19.86
N THR A 46 19.21 -1.90 18.61
CA THR A 46 20.60 -2.03 18.12
C THR A 46 21.23 -0.71 17.64
N LEU A 47 20.45 0.35 17.43
CA LEU A 47 20.99 1.69 17.19
C LEU A 47 21.17 2.47 18.51
N PRO A 48 22.24 3.27 18.64
CA PRO A 48 22.35 4.29 19.68
C PRO A 48 21.12 5.21 19.71
N GLU A 49 20.72 5.66 20.91
CA GLU A 49 19.48 6.42 21.12
C GLU A 49 19.44 7.73 20.32
N ASP A 50 20.57 8.42 20.23
CA ASP A 50 20.75 9.65 19.45
C ASP A 50 20.53 9.41 17.95
N LYS A 51 21.05 8.30 17.41
CA LYS A 51 20.88 7.92 16.00
C LYS A 51 19.46 7.45 15.70
N ARG A 52 18.82 6.78 16.65
CA ARG A 52 17.41 6.38 16.56
C ARG A 52 16.50 7.60 16.48
N GLN A 53 16.75 8.59 17.34
CA GLN A 53 16.00 9.83 17.34
C GLN A 53 16.20 10.62 16.04
N LEU A 54 17.45 10.68 15.56
CA LEU A 54 17.78 11.31 14.27
C LEU A 54 17.03 10.66 13.10
N LEU A 55 16.95 9.32 13.07
CA LEU A 55 16.15 8.61 12.07
C LEU A 55 14.67 8.94 12.16
N LYS A 56 14.12 8.92 13.38
CA LYS A 56 12.71 9.21 13.62
C LYS A 56 12.35 10.62 13.16
N ASP A 57 13.19 11.59 13.45
CA ASP A 57 12.96 12.98 13.06
C ASP A 57 13.06 13.18 11.55
N ALA A 58 14.02 12.54 10.88
CA ALA A 58 14.14 12.57 9.43
C ALA A 58 12.90 11.96 8.74
N LEU A 59 12.39 10.82 9.24
CA LEU A 59 11.18 10.19 8.70
C LEU A 59 9.93 11.02 8.97
N ASN A 60 9.77 11.57 10.18
CA ASN A 60 8.64 12.44 10.51
C ASN A 60 8.64 13.71 9.64
N GLN A 61 9.82 14.27 9.36
CA GLN A 61 9.93 15.43 8.49
C GLN A 61 9.54 15.06 7.06
N ALA A 62 10.07 13.95 6.52
CA ALA A 62 9.67 13.46 5.20
C ALA A 62 8.17 13.15 5.10
N GLU A 63 7.55 12.64 6.17
CA GLU A 63 6.10 12.42 6.23
C GLU A 63 5.32 13.73 6.16
N ARG A 64 5.74 14.76 6.91
CA ARG A 64 5.14 16.10 6.82
C ARG A 64 5.31 16.72 5.44
N ASP A 65 6.50 16.61 4.86
CA ASP A 65 6.84 17.16 3.54
C ASP A 65 6.08 16.45 2.41
N THR A 66 5.63 15.21 2.65
CA THR A 66 4.82 14.43 1.70
C THR A 66 3.32 14.44 2.03
N GLY A 67 2.88 15.22 3.03
CA GLY A 67 1.49 15.27 3.47
C GLY A 67 0.52 15.61 2.33
N GLU A 68 0.85 16.63 1.53
CA GLU A 68 0.04 17.00 0.36
C GLU A 68 -0.01 15.87 -0.68
N LEU A 69 1.09 15.17 -0.93
CA LEU A 69 1.13 14.04 -1.86
C LEU A 69 0.25 12.88 -1.37
N HIS A 70 0.15 12.67 -0.06
CA HIS A 70 -0.74 11.70 0.54
C HIS A 70 -2.22 12.08 0.35
N GLU A 71 -2.56 13.35 0.51
CA GLU A 71 -3.91 13.85 0.24
C GLU A 71 -4.27 13.69 -1.24
N GLN A 72 -3.38 14.11 -2.15
CA GLN A 72 -3.56 13.93 -3.59
C GLN A 72 -3.74 12.46 -3.96
N LEU A 73 -2.97 11.56 -3.36
CA LEU A 73 -3.09 10.12 -3.60
C LEU A 73 -4.44 9.56 -3.10
N SER A 74 -4.91 10.05 -1.95
CA SER A 74 -6.22 9.68 -1.39
C SER A 74 -7.35 10.11 -2.32
N ASP A 75 -7.31 11.35 -2.79
CA ASP A 75 -8.32 11.90 -3.69
C ASP A 75 -8.27 11.23 -5.08
N ALA A 76 -7.07 10.95 -5.59
CA ALA A 76 -6.89 10.20 -6.81
C ALA A 76 -7.48 8.78 -6.71
N GLY A 77 -7.35 8.13 -5.54
CA GLY A 77 -7.97 6.85 -5.25
C GLY A 77 -9.51 6.92 -5.23
N LYS A 78 -10.09 7.95 -4.59
CA LYS A 78 -11.55 8.16 -4.61
C LYS A 78 -12.07 8.36 -6.04
N GLN A 79 -11.35 9.11 -6.86
CA GLN A 79 -11.69 9.32 -8.26
C GLN A 79 -11.65 8.00 -9.06
N ALA A 80 -10.61 7.19 -8.88
CA ALA A 80 -10.50 5.88 -9.51
C ALA A 80 -11.67 4.95 -9.12
N SER A 81 -12.10 4.97 -7.85
CA SER A 81 -13.29 4.22 -7.41
C SER A 81 -14.57 4.69 -8.11
N ARG A 82 -14.78 6.01 -8.21
CA ARG A 82 -15.94 6.57 -8.93
C ARG A 82 -15.95 6.18 -10.41
N MET A 83 -14.78 6.08 -11.05
CA MET A 83 -14.66 5.63 -12.45
C MET A 83 -15.07 4.17 -12.62
N LEU A 84 -14.83 3.32 -11.61
CA LEU A 84 -15.25 1.91 -11.62
C LEU A 84 -16.76 1.75 -11.35
N GLU A 85 -17.36 2.67 -10.61
CA GLU A 85 -18.81 2.69 -10.31
C GLU A 85 -19.65 3.31 -11.42
N ALA A 86 -19.03 3.92 -12.44
CA ALA A 86 -19.72 4.54 -13.55
C ALA A 86 -20.54 3.53 -14.38
N GLU A 87 -21.68 3.95 -14.93
CA GLU A 87 -22.56 3.11 -15.74
C GLU A 87 -21.84 2.55 -16.99
N GLN A 88 -20.92 3.33 -17.55
CA GLN A 88 -20.01 2.90 -18.62
C GLN A 88 -18.57 3.00 -18.12
N PHE A 89 -17.85 1.89 -18.19
CA PHE A 89 -16.45 1.84 -17.78
C PHE A 89 -15.52 2.32 -18.90
N ASP A 90 -14.86 3.46 -18.66
CA ASP A 90 -13.77 3.95 -19.50
C ASP A 90 -12.42 3.40 -18.99
N LYS A 91 -11.93 2.39 -19.70
CA LYS A 91 -10.66 1.73 -19.40
C LYS A 91 -9.46 2.69 -19.50
N ASP A 92 -9.41 3.55 -20.50
CA ASP A 92 -8.25 4.38 -20.76
C ASP A 92 -8.13 5.52 -19.76
N ALA A 93 -9.28 6.11 -19.39
CA ALA A 93 -9.36 7.09 -18.31
C ALA A 93 -8.95 6.48 -16.95
N TYR A 94 -9.41 5.27 -16.64
CA TYR A 94 -8.98 4.57 -15.43
C TYR A 94 -7.47 4.28 -15.43
N LEU A 95 -6.91 3.81 -16.55
CA LEU A 95 -5.46 3.56 -16.66
C LEU A 95 -4.63 4.84 -16.53
N ALA A 96 -5.12 5.97 -17.04
CA ALA A 96 -4.49 7.27 -16.86
C ALA A 96 -4.46 7.66 -15.37
N GLN A 97 -5.58 7.49 -14.66
CA GLN A 97 -5.67 7.74 -13.23
C GLN A 97 -4.74 6.83 -12.41
N ALA A 98 -4.67 5.55 -12.75
CA ALA A 98 -3.78 4.59 -12.10
C ALA A 98 -2.29 4.98 -12.28
N ARG A 99 -1.90 5.45 -13.47
CA ARG A 99 -0.54 5.98 -13.72
C ARG A 99 -0.25 7.23 -12.89
N HIS A 100 -1.22 8.13 -12.74
CA HIS A 100 -1.08 9.31 -11.88
C HIS A 100 -0.85 8.91 -10.41
N MET A 101 -1.66 7.97 -9.88
CA MET A 101 -1.47 7.44 -8.53
C MET A 101 -0.09 6.79 -8.35
N GLN A 102 0.40 6.05 -9.36
CA GLN A 102 1.74 5.46 -9.32
C GLN A 102 2.84 6.53 -9.25
N ALA A 103 2.70 7.62 -10.01
CA ALA A 103 3.64 8.73 -9.97
C ALA A 103 3.70 9.39 -8.58
N LEU A 104 2.54 9.61 -7.94
CA LEU A 104 2.46 10.15 -6.58
C LEU A 104 3.15 9.22 -5.57
N ARG A 105 2.88 7.91 -5.64
CA ARG A 105 3.55 6.92 -4.77
C ARG A 105 5.06 6.94 -4.94
N LEU A 106 5.56 7.03 -6.17
CA LEU A 106 7.00 7.11 -6.45
C LEU A 106 7.62 8.37 -5.84
N GLN A 107 6.92 9.50 -5.87
CA GLN A 107 7.41 10.73 -5.23
C GLN A 107 7.50 10.59 -3.71
N ILE A 108 6.47 10.02 -3.06
CA ILE A 108 6.49 9.76 -1.61
C ILE A 108 7.65 8.82 -1.26
N MET A 109 7.79 7.70 -1.98
CA MET A 109 8.87 6.74 -1.74
C MET A 109 10.26 7.35 -1.96
N ARG A 110 10.40 8.23 -2.95
CA ARG A 110 11.64 8.96 -3.19
C ARG A 110 12.02 9.84 -2.00
N ARG A 111 11.09 10.64 -1.47
CA ARG A 111 11.34 11.50 -0.29
C ARG A 111 11.74 10.70 0.94
N MET A 112 11.05 9.59 1.20
CA MET A 112 11.40 8.68 2.28
C MET A 112 12.81 8.07 2.09
N SER A 113 13.15 7.69 0.85
CA SER A 113 14.46 7.13 0.53
C SER A 113 15.59 8.15 0.67
N GLU A 114 15.35 9.41 0.27
CA GLU A 114 16.27 10.54 0.45
C GLU A 114 16.53 10.77 1.95
N ALA A 115 15.47 10.82 2.78
CA ALA A 115 15.62 10.95 4.24
C ALA A 115 16.41 9.79 4.86
N VAL A 116 16.11 8.55 4.49
CA VAL A 116 16.88 7.37 4.96
C VAL A 116 18.35 7.45 4.54
N ALA A 117 18.64 7.91 3.33
CA ALA A 117 20.00 8.05 2.82
C ALA A 117 20.81 9.10 3.62
N GLU A 118 20.19 10.23 3.95
CA GLU A 118 20.81 11.28 4.79
C GLU A 118 21.20 10.77 6.18
N VAL A 119 20.36 9.93 6.78
CA VAL A 119 20.66 9.29 8.07
C VAL A 119 21.74 8.23 7.90
N ALA A 120 21.63 7.37 6.89
CA ALA A 120 22.58 6.28 6.65
C ALA A 120 24.02 6.78 6.39
N ALA A 121 24.18 7.99 5.85
CA ALA A 121 25.48 8.65 5.66
C ALA A 121 26.20 8.94 7.00
N GLN A 122 25.46 9.07 8.10
CA GLN A 122 25.97 9.37 9.44
C GLN A 122 26.15 8.14 10.33
N LEU A 123 25.94 6.95 9.76
CA LEU A 123 26.04 5.66 10.43
C LEU A 123 27.31 4.93 10.02
N THR A 124 27.88 4.18 10.96
CA THR A 124 28.91 3.17 10.69
C THR A 124 28.34 2.00 9.87
N PRO A 125 29.19 1.17 9.24
CA PRO A 125 28.73 -0.03 8.52
C PRO A 125 27.88 -0.98 9.38
N GLN A 126 28.22 -1.12 10.67
CA GLN A 126 27.49 -1.98 11.61
C GLN A 126 26.09 -1.40 11.92
N GLU A 127 25.99 -0.09 12.12
CA GLU A 127 24.71 0.59 12.36
C GLU A 127 23.82 0.58 11.11
N ARG A 128 24.39 0.68 9.90
CA ARG A 128 23.62 0.48 8.65
C ARG A 128 23.05 -0.93 8.53
N ALA A 129 23.75 -1.96 9.01
CA ALA A 129 23.22 -3.31 9.02
C ALA A 129 22.02 -3.47 9.98
N ALA A 130 22.03 -2.75 11.11
CA ALA A 130 20.88 -2.66 12.01
C ALA A 130 19.70 -1.92 11.35
N LEU A 131 19.98 -0.80 10.66
CA LEU A 131 18.99 -0.05 9.88
C LEU A 131 18.29 -0.93 8.83
N VAL A 132 19.04 -1.75 8.09
CA VAL A 132 18.48 -2.68 7.08
C VAL A 132 17.50 -3.66 7.73
N ARG A 133 17.83 -4.23 8.89
CA ARG A 133 16.93 -5.16 9.60
C ARG A 133 15.63 -4.49 10.05
N MET A 134 15.69 -3.21 10.40
CA MET A 134 14.52 -2.43 10.78
C MET A 134 13.62 -2.09 9.58
N LEU A 135 14.21 -1.79 8.42
CA LEU A 135 13.48 -1.47 7.19
C LEU A 135 12.93 -2.69 6.47
N HIS A 136 13.46 -3.88 6.76
CA HIS A 136 13.03 -5.12 6.11
C HIS A 136 11.61 -5.50 6.58
N ARG A 137 10.60 -5.20 5.75
CA ARG A 137 9.27 -5.78 5.91
C ARG A 137 9.34 -7.26 5.50
N PRO A 138 8.89 -8.22 6.33
CA PRO A 138 8.73 -9.59 5.86
C PRO A 138 7.80 -9.57 4.64
N PRO A 139 8.10 -10.33 3.57
CA PRO A 139 7.32 -10.30 2.35
C PRO A 139 5.85 -10.57 2.69
N GLU A 140 4.98 -9.62 2.35
CA GLU A 140 3.56 -9.87 2.48
C GLU A 140 3.18 -11.03 1.57
N ARG A 141 2.25 -11.88 2.03
CA ARG A 141 1.72 -12.97 1.19
C ARG A 141 1.27 -12.40 -0.17
N PRO A 142 1.51 -13.12 -1.28
CA PRO A 142 1.08 -12.67 -2.59
C PRO A 142 -0.40 -12.30 -2.58
N LEU A 143 -0.75 -11.26 -3.37
CA LEU A 143 -2.11 -10.71 -3.38
C LEU A 143 -3.15 -11.79 -3.68
N SER A 144 -2.81 -12.75 -4.54
CA SER A 144 -3.63 -13.91 -4.86
C SER A 144 -3.98 -14.75 -3.62
N GLU A 145 -3.00 -15.06 -2.77
CA GLU A 145 -3.21 -15.86 -1.56
C GLU A 145 -4.04 -15.12 -0.51
N ARG A 146 -3.98 -13.78 -0.50
CA ARG A 146 -4.79 -12.94 0.40
C ARG A 146 -6.25 -12.83 -0.01
N LEU A 147 -6.52 -12.74 -1.31
CA LEU A 147 -7.87 -12.56 -1.84
C LEU A 147 -8.61 -13.89 -2.03
N PHE A 148 -7.89 -14.94 -2.42
CA PHE A 148 -8.48 -16.22 -2.82
C PHE A 148 -8.11 -17.36 -1.88
N GLY A 149 -7.41 -17.09 -0.78
CA GLY A 149 -6.89 -18.10 0.13
C GLY A 149 -5.74 -18.91 -0.50
N ARG A 150 -5.18 -19.84 0.28
CA ARG A 150 -4.21 -20.80 -0.26
C ARG A 150 -4.89 -21.67 -1.32
N GLN A 151 -4.43 -21.55 -2.56
CA GLN A 151 -4.73 -22.57 -3.55
C GLN A 151 -3.92 -23.82 -3.19
N PRO A 152 -4.56 -24.99 -2.98
CA PRO A 152 -3.82 -26.22 -2.73
C PRO A 152 -2.86 -26.49 -3.91
N PRO A 153 -1.69 -27.11 -3.67
CA PRO A 153 -0.73 -27.40 -4.72
C PRO A 153 -1.44 -28.13 -5.86
N ARG A 154 -1.23 -27.67 -7.10
CA ARG A 154 -1.74 -28.39 -8.28
C ARG A 154 -1.24 -29.83 -8.22
N PRO A 155 -2.10 -30.84 -8.38
CA PRO A 155 -1.65 -32.21 -8.45
C PRO A 155 -0.59 -32.33 -9.56
N PRO A 156 0.45 -33.16 -9.36
CA PRO A 156 1.45 -33.37 -10.39
C PRO A 156 0.73 -33.79 -11.67
N GLU A 157 1.00 -33.09 -12.77
CA GLU A 157 0.54 -33.50 -14.09
C GLU A 157 1.16 -34.88 -14.37
N GLU A 158 0.32 -35.92 -14.34
CA GLU A 158 0.71 -37.24 -14.81
C GLU A 158 1.11 -37.09 -16.28
N ARG A 159 2.41 -37.17 -16.53
CA ARG A 159 3.00 -37.25 -17.87
C ARG A 159 3.05 -38.69 -18.33
#